data_AF-A0A545TRA8-F1
#
_entry.id   AF-A0A545TRA8-F1
#
_cell.length_a   1.000
_cell.length_b   1.000
_cell.length_c   1.000
_cell.angle_alpha   90.00
_cell.angle_beta   90.00
_cell.angle_gamma   90.00
#
_symmetry.space_group_name_H-M   'P 1'
#
loop_
_entity.id
_entity.type
_entity.pdbx_description
1 polymer ?
#
loop_
_entity_poly.entity_id
_entity_poly.type
_entity_poly.pdbx_seq_one_letter_code
_entity_poly.pdbx_strand_id
1 'polypeptide(L)'
;MSSFSKEAEVSRRIESEEVNQKTIAEWGEDTFGPAANPVDLVTRAQQELAELAEAVQQRDVKEAAMETADVMILLYRLAEDLGYDIEQSIQEKMAINRARKWSRAGDGTGKHI
;
A
#
# COMPACT_ATOMS: atom_id res chain seq x y z
N MET A 1 8.34 29.71 -26.73
CA MET A 1 9.14 29.01 -25.70
C MET A 1 8.21 28.25 -24.74
N SER A 2 7.50 27.20 -25.17
CA SER A 2 6.24 26.90 -24.43
C SER A 2 5.59 25.51 -24.54
N SER A 3 6.33 24.40 -24.60
CA SER A 3 5.70 23.08 -24.29
C SER A 3 6.70 22.11 -23.67
N PHE A 4 7.87 21.97 -24.29
CA PHE A 4 8.99 21.17 -23.79
C PHE A 4 9.44 21.52 -22.36
N SER A 5 9.23 22.76 -21.92
CA SER A 5 9.59 23.19 -20.57
C SER A 5 8.66 22.65 -19.49
N LYS A 6 7.36 22.45 -19.78
CA LYS A 6 6.40 21.95 -18.78
C LYS A 6 6.49 20.43 -18.65
N GLU A 7 6.66 19.71 -19.75
CA GLU A 7 6.84 18.25 -19.73
C GLU A 7 8.18 17.87 -19.07
N ALA A 8 9.25 18.62 -19.33
CA ALA A 8 10.53 18.41 -18.66
C ALA A 8 10.51 18.78 -17.17
N GLU A 9 9.62 19.69 -16.74
CA GLU A 9 9.43 20.07 -15.34
C GLU A 9 8.52 19.09 -14.59
N VAL A 10 7.54 18.49 -15.27
CA VAL A 10 6.74 17.35 -14.76
C VAL A 10 7.61 16.10 -14.64
N SER A 11 8.44 15.79 -15.64
CA SER A 11 9.40 14.67 -15.57
C SER A 11 10.47 14.88 -14.50
N ARG A 12 10.89 16.13 -14.22
CA ARG A 12 11.82 16.46 -13.12
C ARG A 12 11.18 16.41 -11.73
N ARG A 13 9.85 16.30 -11.64
CA ARG A 13 9.10 16.17 -10.38
C ARG A 13 8.82 14.71 -10.00
N ILE A 14 9.02 13.80 -10.95
CA ILE A 14 8.98 12.34 -10.73
C ILE A 14 10.33 11.84 -10.16
N GLU A 15 11.40 12.62 -10.28
CA GLU A 15 12.59 12.56 -9.42
C GLU A 15 12.33 13.57 -8.27
N SER A 16 12.29 13.30 -6.97
CA SER A 16 12.88 12.26 -6.13
C SER A 16 12.26 12.33 -4.72
N GLU A 17 10.94 12.26 -4.60
CA GLU A 17 10.34 12.05 -3.28
C GLU A 17 10.40 10.55 -2.97
N GLU A 18 11.21 10.20 -1.97
CA GLU A 18 11.29 8.83 -1.48
C GLU A 18 9.90 8.40 -1.01
N VAL A 19 9.36 7.32 -1.57
CA VAL A 19 8.08 6.75 -1.12
C VAL A 19 8.39 5.74 -0.03
N ASN A 20 8.07 6.10 1.21
CA ASN A 20 8.17 5.21 2.38
C ASN A 20 7.00 5.51 3.34
N GLN A 21 6.92 4.74 4.45
CA GLN A 21 5.86 4.90 5.45
C GLN A 21 5.64 6.35 5.86
N LYS A 22 6.73 7.05 6.18
CA LYS A 22 6.71 8.40 6.70
C LYS A 22 6.23 9.40 5.64
N THR A 23 6.80 9.38 4.44
CA THR A 23 6.43 10.35 3.40
C THR A 23 5.01 10.15 2.89
N ILE A 24 4.52 8.90 2.87
CA ILE A 24 3.12 8.58 2.58
C ILE A 24 2.19 9.16 3.67
N ALA A 25 2.54 8.99 4.94
CA ALA A 25 1.75 9.51 6.05
C ALA A 25 1.73 11.04 6.07
N GLU A 26 2.89 11.68 5.89
CA GLU A 26 3.02 13.14 5.77
C GLU A 26 2.14 13.68 4.64
N TRP A 27 2.23 13.10 3.43
CA TRP A 27 1.35 13.50 2.32
C TRP A 27 -0.13 13.32 2.67
N GLY A 28 -0.48 12.21 3.32
CA GLY A 28 -1.86 11.91 3.71
C GLY A 28 -2.41 12.91 4.73
N GLU A 29 -1.60 13.32 5.70
CA GLU A 29 -1.96 14.32 6.70
C GLU A 29 -2.07 15.72 6.06
N ASP A 30 -1.13 16.10 5.20
CA ASP A 30 -1.16 17.38 4.48
C ASP A 30 -2.38 17.50 3.55
N THR A 31 -2.79 16.38 2.94
CA THR A 31 -3.88 16.36 1.95
C THR A 31 -5.27 16.23 2.59
N PHE A 32 -5.40 15.35 3.59
CA PHE A 32 -6.71 14.96 4.14
C PHE A 32 -6.89 15.35 5.63
N GLY A 33 -5.82 15.79 6.29
CA GLY A 33 -5.76 15.90 7.74
C GLY A 33 -5.48 14.55 8.42
N PRO A 34 -5.25 14.57 9.75
CA PRO A 34 -5.02 13.36 10.53
C PRO A 34 -6.29 12.50 10.56
N ALA A 35 -6.13 11.18 10.53
CA ALA A 35 -7.25 10.28 10.71
C ALA A 35 -7.75 10.38 12.17
N ALA A 36 -9.00 10.80 12.37
CA ALA A 36 -9.58 10.91 13.70
C ALA A 36 -9.78 9.53 14.37
N ASN A 37 -9.94 8.48 13.56
CA ASN A 37 -10.10 7.11 14.00
C ASN A 37 -9.34 6.18 13.04
N PRO A 38 -8.31 5.44 13.50
CA PRO A 38 -7.54 4.52 12.65
C PRO A 38 -8.38 3.43 11.96
N VAL A 39 -9.56 3.11 12.50
CA VAL A 39 -10.50 2.17 11.87
C VAL A 39 -11.00 2.68 10.50
N ASP A 40 -11.02 3.99 10.29
CA ASP A 40 -11.46 4.58 9.02
C ASP A 40 -10.45 4.27 7.91
N LEU A 41 -9.15 4.23 8.22
CA LEU A 41 -8.10 3.80 7.27
C LEU A 41 -8.25 2.33 6.90
N VAL A 42 -8.58 1.47 7.88
CA VAL A 42 -8.86 0.04 7.62
C VAL A 42 -10.10 -0.12 6.76
N THR A 43 -11.15 0.65 7.02
CA THR A 43 -12.40 0.62 6.24
C THR A 43 -12.15 1.06 4.81
N ARG A 44 -11.33 2.10 4.60
CA ARG A 44 -10.94 2.52 3.24
C ARG A 44 -10.09 1.44 2.55
N ALA A 45 -9.18 0.79 3.26
CA ALA A 45 -8.35 -0.28 2.69
C ALA A 45 -9.19 -1.49 2.27
N GLN A 46 -10.30 -1.77 2.96
CA GLN A 46 -11.26 -2.79 2.54
C GLN A 46 -11.98 -2.41 1.24
N GLN A 47 -12.26 -1.12 1.04
CA GLN A 47 -12.80 -0.64 -0.23
C GLN A 47 -11.79 -0.83 -1.38
N GLU A 48 -10.53 -0.42 -1.20
CA GLU A 48 -9.51 -0.61 -2.25
C GLU A 48 -9.25 -2.10 -2.53
N LEU A 49 -9.39 -2.98 -1.52
CA LEU A 49 -9.34 -4.43 -1.74
C LEU A 49 -10.51 -4.94 -2.59
N ALA A 50 -11.70 -4.31 -2.50
CA ALA A 50 -12.84 -4.65 -3.35
C ALA A 50 -12.58 -4.19 -4.80
N GLU A 51 -12.06 -2.97 -4.99
CA GLU A 51 -11.67 -2.43 -6.29
C GLU A 51 -10.57 -3.29 -6.94
N LEU A 52 -9.55 -3.70 -6.17
CA LEU A 52 -8.53 -4.65 -6.58
C LEU A 52 -9.13 -5.98 -7.05
N ALA A 53 -10.11 -6.53 -6.31
CA ALA A 53 -10.75 -7.78 -6.67
C ALA A 53 -11.50 -7.67 -8.00
N GLU A 54 -12.16 -6.54 -8.25
CA GLU A 54 -12.82 -6.25 -9.53
C GLU A 54 -11.80 -6.15 -10.67
N ALA A 55 -10.72 -5.39 -10.49
CA ALA A 55 -9.65 -5.25 -11.48
C ALA A 55 -9.01 -6.60 -11.86
N VAL A 56 -8.72 -7.45 -10.88
CA VAL A 56 -8.18 -8.80 -11.10
C VAL A 56 -9.18 -9.68 -11.87
N GLN A 57 -10.48 -9.62 -11.55
CA GLN A 57 -11.52 -10.36 -12.28
C GLN A 57 -11.61 -9.92 -13.75
N GLN A 58 -11.47 -8.62 -14.00
CA GLN A 58 -11.46 -8.05 -15.34
C GLN A 58 -10.15 -8.27 -16.10
N ARG A 59 -9.12 -8.82 -15.44
CA ARG A 59 -7.76 -8.97 -15.95
C ARG A 59 -7.12 -7.63 -16.35
N ASP A 60 -7.53 -6.55 -15.70
CA ASP A 60 -6.88 -5.25 -15.84
C ASP A 60 -5.66 -5.20 -14.93
N VAL A 61 -4.50 -5.56 -15.49
CA VAL A 61 -3.23 -5.59 -14.75
C VAL A 61 -2.81 -4.21 -14.28
N LYS A 62 -3.13 -3.16 -15.03
CA LYS A 62 -2.75 -1.79 -14.68
C LYS A 62 -3.57 -1.34 -13.48
N GLU A 63 -4.89 -1.50 -13.55
CA GLU A 63 -5.75 -1.12 -12.44
C GLU A 63 -5.47 -1.96 -11.19
N ALA A 64 -5.27 -3.27 -11.34
CA ALA A 64 -4.90 -4.12 -10.22
C ALA A 64 -3.59 -3.68 -9.55
N ALA A 65 -2.63 -3.15 -10.32
CA ALA A 65 -1.40 -2.60 -9.75
C ALA A 65 -1.65 -1.30 -8.96
N MET A 66 -2.53 -0.41 -9.46
CA MET A 66 -2.89 0.82 -8.78
C MET A 66 -3.67 0.54 -7.49
N GLU A 67 -4.70 -0.31 -7.54
CA GLU A 67 -5.50 -0.65 -6.36
C GLU A 67 -4.69 -1.41 -5.30
N THR A 68 -3.72 -2.23 -5.72
CA THR A 68 -2.76 -2.83 -4.79
C THR A 68 -1.93 -1.75 -4.09
N ALA A 69 -1.50 -0.71 -4.81
CA ALA A 69 -0.77 0.40 -4.23
C ALA A 69 -1.63 1.21 -3.25
N ASP A 70 -2.91 1.44 -3.57
CA ASP A 70 -3.84 2.17 -2.69
C ASP A 70 -4.08 1.44 -1.37
N VAL A 71 -4.22 0.11 -1.40
CA VAL A 71 -4.24 -0.72 -0.18
C VAL A 71 -2.96 -0.51 0.64
N MET A 72 -1.79 -0.57 0.01
CA MET A 72 -0.51 -0.41 0.70
C MET A 72 -0.36 1.00 1.31
N ILE A 73 -0.74 2.05 0.59
CA ILE A 73 -0.71 3.44 1.06
C ILE A 73 -1.52 3.59 2.35
N LEU A 74 -2.73 3.02 2.40
CA LEU A 74 -3.58 3.07 3.59
C LEU A 74 -2.99 2.30 4.77
N LEU A 75 -2.31 1.18 4.52
CA LEU A 75 -1.62 0.41 5.56
C LEU A 75 -0.35 1.12 6.08
N TYR A 76 0.37 1.85 5.22
CA TYR A 76 1.49 2.70 5.65
C TYR A 76 1.00 3.83 6.55
N ARG A 77 -0.08 4.52 6.17
CA ARG A 77 -0.70 5.55 7.02
C ARG A 77 -1.15 4.97 8.37
N LEU A 78 -1.79 3.81 8.36
CA LEU A 78 -2.21 3.13 9.59
C LEU A 78 -1.02 2.79 10.50
N ALA A 79 0.10 2.36 9.93
CA ALA A 79 1.32 2.04 10.67
C ALA A 79 1.91 3.28 11.36
N GLU A 80 1.97 4.40 10.64
CA GLU A 80 2.42 5.67 11.21
C GLU A 80 1.48 6.15 12.33
N ASP A 81 0.17 6.14 12.10
CA ASP A 81 -0.84 6.56 13.09
C ASP A 81 -0.80 5.72 14.37
N LEU A 82 -0.45 4.43 14.26
CA LEU A 82 -0.33 3.51 15.40
C LEU A 82 1.09 3.43 15.98
N GLY A 83 2.07 4.12 15.37
CA GLY A 83 3.43 4.26 15.89
C GLY A 83 4.30 3.01 15.75
N TYR A 84 4.13 2.22 14.69
CA TYR A 84 5.00 1.07 14.40
C TYR A 84 5.60 1.14 12.99
N ASP A 85 6.74 0.48 12.82
CA ASP A 85 7.39 0.29 11.52
C ASP A 85 6.80 -0.95 10.83
N ILE A 86 6.15 -0.75 9.67
CA ILE A 86 5.52 -1.85 8.92
C ILE A 86 6.54 -2.82 8.32
N GLU A 87 7.71 -2.35 7.88
CA GLU A 87 8.77 -3.20 7.31
C GLU A 87 9.34 -4.13 8.39
N GLN A 88 9.60 -3.59 9.59
CA GLN A 88 9.98 -4.39 10.75
C GLN A 88 8.89 -5.43 11.10
N SER A 89 7.63 -5.00 11.11
CA SER A 89 6.49 -5.90 11.39
C SER A 89 6.38 -7.03 10.37
N ILE A 90 6.58 -6.74 9.08
CA ILE A 90 6.62 -7.73 8.00
C ILE A 90 7.80 -8.68 8.18
N GLN A 91 8.99 -8.17 8.48
CA GLN A 91 10.19 -8.98 8.69
C GLN A 91 10.00 -9.97 9.84
N GLU A 92 9.50 -9.51 10.99
CA GLU A 92 9.19 -10.34 12.16
C GLU A 92 8.15 -11.40 11.80
N LYS A 93 7.07 -11.01 11.12
CA LYS A 93 6.02 -11.94 10.70
C LYS A 93 6.53 -12.99 9.72
N MET A 94 7.41 -12.61 8.80
CA MET A 94 8.01 -13.52 7.82
C MET A 94 8.98 -14.50 8.46
N ALA A 95 9.74 -14.09 9.49
CA ALA A 95 10.57 -15.01 10.28
C ALA A 95 9.70 -16.10 10.94
N ILE A 96 8.59 -15.71 11.57
CA ILE A 96 7.62 -16.64 12.14
C ILE A 96 7.02 -17.55 11.06
N ASN A 97 6.60 -16.98 9.92
CA ASN A 97 5.97 -17.75 8.83
C ASN A 97 6.92 -18.80 8.24
N ARG A 98 8.20 -18.48 8.10
CA ARG A 98 9.23 -19.41 7.59
C ARG A 98 9.56 -20.54 8.56
N ALA A 99 9.40 -20.31 9.86
CA ALA A 99 9.60 -21.33 10.89
C ALA A 99 8.41 -22.30 11.04
N ARG A 100 7.23 -21.97 10.48
CA ARG A 100 6.02 -22.79 10.59
C ARG A 100 6.05 -23.99 9.65
N LYS A 101 5.31 -25.02 10.04
CA LYS A 101 4.88 -26.09 9.13
C LYS A 101 3.58 -25.67 8.46
N TRP A 102 3.47 -26.00 7.17
CA TRP A 102 2.35 -25.58 6.33
C TRP A 102 1.67 -26.79 5.69
N SER A 103 0.34 -26.76 5.71
CA SER A 103 -0.51 -27.59 4.85
C SER A 103 -0.93 -26.76 3.64
N ARG A 104 -0.57 -27.23 2.44
CA ARG A 104 -0.90 -26.58 1.17
C ARG A 104 -2.34 -26.90 0.78
N ALA A 105 -3.09 -25.91 0.31
CA ALA A 105 -4.46 -26.10 -0.18
C ALA A 105 -4.52 -26.53 -1.66
N GLY A 106 -3.46 -26.27 -2.44
CA GLY A 106 -3.37 -26.63 -3.87
C GLY A 106 -3.76 -25.51 -4.83
N ASP A 107 -4.26 -24.38 -4.31
CA ASP A 107 -4.71 -23.19 -5.04
C ASP A 107 -3.75 -22.00 -4.90
N GLY A 108 -2.53 -22.23 -4.38
CA GLY A 108 -1.57 -21.18 -4.06
C GLY A 108 -1.69 -20.63 -2.63
N THR A 109 -2.72 -21.02 -1.88
CA THR A 109 -2.88 -20.68 -0.46
C THR A 109 -2.46 -21.84 0.47
N GLY A 110 -2.38 -21.55 1.76
CA GLY A 110 -2.05 -22.55 2.77
C GLY A 110 -2.41 -22.11 4.18
N LYS A 111 -2.42 -23.07 5.09
CA LYS A 111 -2.62 -22.85 6.53
C LYS A 111 -1.50 -23.47 7.34
N HIS A 112 -1.19 -22.84 8.47
CA HIS A 112 -0.21 -23.39 9.41
C HIS A 112 -0.83 -24.54 10.19
N ILE A 113 0.00 -25.52 10.57
CA ILE A 113 -0.38 -26.71 11.34
C ILE A 113 0.51 -26.88 12.57
#